data_AF-A0A976KEA0-F1
#
_entry.id   AF-A0A976KEA0-F1
#
_cell.length_a   1.000
_cell.length_b   1.000
_cell.length_c   1.000
_cell.angle_alpha   90.00
_cell.angle_beta   90.00
_cell.angle_gamma   90.00
#
_symmetry.space_group_name_H-M   'P 1'
#
loop_
_entity.id
_entity.type
_entity.pdbx_description
1 polymer ?
#
loop_
_entity_poly.entity_id
_entity_poly.type
_entity_poly.pdbx_seq_one_letter_code
_entity_poly.pdbx_strand_id
1 'polypeptide(L)'
;GERGEFVVPLEMITAEGELKSDDFTLEAASWPLTVHEGRPGHEMQFASVVELGVSTARALFAINSANAEGWGLYTEAIMKPYMPLEGQLISLQMRLLRTARAFLDPGLQSGEVTREEALRILQKEVVFSEAMALHEVQRYIFDQPGQATSYFFGYCRLMELRADVERILGDDFNAREFHDFILGQGILPLSLIRQAVMEEFLAS
;
A
#
# COMPACT_ATOMS: atom_id res chain seq x y z
N GLY A 1 -19.92 -19.19 10.96
CA GLY A 1 -19.30 -18.03 10.30
C GLY A 1 -18.84 -18.48 8.94
N GLU A 2 -19.24 -17.77 7.90
CA GLU A 2 -18.74 -18.02 6.55
C GLU A 2 -17.25 -17.68 6.52
N ARG A 3 -16.43 -18.56 5.92
CA ARG A 3 -15.02 -18.24 5.66
C ARG A 3 -15.01 -17.32 4.45
N GLY A 4 -14.38 -16.15 4.55
CA GLY A 4 -14.16 -15.30 3.39
C GLY A 4 -13.35 -16.06 2.34
N GLU A 5 -13.83 -16.06 1.10
CA GLU A 5 -13.11 -16.57 -0.05
C GLU A 5 -12.52 -15.38 -0.80
N PHE A 6 -11.20 -15.38 -1.01
CA PHE A 6 -10.51 -14.35 -1.79
C PHE A 6 -10.39 -14.82 -3.23
N VAL A 7 -11.15 -14.21 -4.14
CA VAL A 7 -11.16 -14.55 -5.57
C VAL A 7 -10.32 -13.53 -6.32
N VAL A 8 -9.28 -14.00 -7.01
CA VAL A 8 -8.45 -13.19 -7.92
C VAL A 8 -8.85 -13.50 -9.36
N PRO A 9 -9.43 -12.54 -10.11
CA PRO A 9 -9.67 -12.71 -11.54
C PRO A 9 -8.34 -12.85 -12.29
N LEU A 10 -8.19 -13.90 -13.10
CA LEU A 10 -6.97 -14.17 -13.88
C LEU A 10 -7.11 -13.82 -15.37
N GLU A 11 -8.28 -13.33 -15.78
CA GLU A 11 -8.60 -13.04 -17.18
C GLU A 11 -9.16 -11.62 -17.31
N MET A 12 -8.67 -10.88 -18.31
CA MET A 12 -9.20 -9.58 -18.72
C MET A 12 -9.75 -9.69 -20.14
N ILE A 13 -11.03 -9.40 -20.31
CA ILE A 13 -11.68 -9.36 -21.63
C ILE A 13 -11.53 -7.95 -22.18
N THR A 14 -10.85 -7.81 -23.32
CA THR A 14 -10.67 -6.55 -24.05
C THR A 14 -11.44 -6.55 -25.37
N ALA A 15 -11.52 -5.40 -26.04
CA ALA A 15 -12.13 -5.30 -27.36
C ALA A 15 -11.35 -6.11 -28.41
N GLU A 16 -10.05 -6.30 -28.20
CA GLU A 16 -9.14 -7.02 -29.09
C GLU A 16 -9.04 -8.53 -28.77
N GLY A 17 -9.65 -9.00 -27.67
CA GLY A 17 -9.66 -10.41 -27.27
C GLY A 17 -9.42 -10.64 -25.78
N GLU A 18 -9.19 -11.91 -25.41
CA GLU A 18 -8.89 -12.31 -24.04
C GLU A 18 -7.39 -12.15 -23.75
N LEU A 19 -7.06 -11.38 -22.71
CA LEU A 19 -5.72 -11.27 -22.16
C LEU A 19 -5.64 -12.04 -20.84
N LYS A 20 -4.67 -12.94 -20.74
CA LYS A 20 -4.40 -13.67 -19.50
C LYS A 20 -3.48 -12.86 -18.60
N SER A 21 -3.84 -12.79 -17.32
CA SER A 21 -2.95 -12.30 -16.27
C SER A 21 -2.43 -13.50 -15.48
N ASP A 22 -1.11 -13.62 -15.41
CA ASP A 22 -0.42 -14.62 -14.60
C ASP A 22 0.31 -14.00 -13.39
N ASP A 23 0.16 -12.69 -13.18
CA ASP A 23 0.90 -11.87 -12.20
C ASP A 23 0.73 -12.34 -10.75
N PHE A 24 -0.36 -13.05 -10.45
CA PHE A 24 -0.70 -13.56 -9.11
C PHE A 24 -0.70 -15.10 -9.03
N THR A 25 -0.26 -15.80 -10.07
CA THR A 25 -0.29 -17.27 -10.11
C THR A 25 0.86 -17.93 -9.35
N LEU A 26 1.93 -17.18 -9.07
CA LEU A 26 3.04 -17.64 -8.25
C LEU A 26 2.64 -17.62 -6.77
N GLU A 27 2.73 -18.77 -6.09
CA GLU A 27 2.41 -18.90 -4.66
C GLU A 27 3.12 -17.86 -3.80
N ALA A 28 4.35 -17.47 -4.17
CA ALA A 28 5.13 -16.44 -3.48
C ALA A 28 4.41 -15.08 -3.38
N ALA A 29 3.50 -14.76 -4.30
CA ALA A 29 2.71 -13.53 -4.27
C ALA A 29 1.74 -13.48 -3.09
N SER A 30 1.36 -14.64 -2.52
CA SER A 30 0.51 -14.71 -1.34
C SER A 30 1.14 -14.09 -0.10
N TRP A 31 2.47 -14.06 0.01
CA TRP A 31 3.18 -13.51 1.18
C TRP A 31 2.98 -12.01 1.36
N PRO A 32 3.37 -11.13 0.41
CA PRO A 32 3.12 -9.70 0.53
C PRO A 32 1.62 -9.40 0.52
N LEU A 33 0.82 -10.12 -0.28
CA LEU A 33 -0.63 -9.91 -0.36
C LEU A 33 -1.33 -10.18 0.98
N THR A 34 -1.00 -11.28 1.65
CA THR A 34 -1.59 -11.63 2.95
C THR A 34 -1.20 -10.64 4.04
N VAL A 35 0.04 -10.14 4.00
CA VAL A 35 0.48 -9.07 4.91
C VAL A 35 -0.30 -7.78 4.65
N HIS A 36 -0.47 -7.40 3.38
CA HIS A 36 -1.13 -6.16 2.96
C HIS A 36 -2.62 -6.14 3.32
N GLU A 37 -3.34 -7.21 2.96
CA GLU A 37 -4.79 -7.28 3.13
C GLU A 37 -5.21 -7.78 4.51
N GLY A 38 -4.41 -8.67 5.11
CA GLY A 38 -4.70 -9.34 6.37
C GLY A 38 -4.04 -8.67 7.57
N ARG A 39 -3.29 -9.46 8.34
CA ARG A 39 -2.53 -8.98 9.50
C ARG A 39 -1.03 -9.01 9.18
N PRO A 40 -0.28 -7.92 9.43
CA PRO A 40 -0.69 -6.70 10.14
C PRO A 40 -1.27 -5.55 9.28
N GLY A 41 -1.63 -5.78 8.02
CA GLY A 41 -2.14 -4.75 7.09
C GLY A 41 -3.60 -4.32 7.32
N HIS A 42 -4.40 -4.27 6.26
CA HIS A 42 -5.73 -3.65 6.24
C HIS A 42 -6.71 -4.24 7.25
N GLU A 43 -6.82 -5.57 7.35
CA GLU A 43 -7.75 -6.17 8.32
C GLU A 43 -7.41 -5.74 9.74
N MET A 44 -6.12 -5.78 10.14
CA MET A 44 -5.72 -5.33 11.47
C MET A 44 -5.96 -3.83 11.66
N GLN A 45 -5.65 -3.02 10.64
CA GLN A 45 -5.84 -1.57 10.67
C GLN A 45 -7.31 -1.19 10.91
N PHE A 46 -8.22 -1.80 10.15
CA PHE A 46 -9.64 -1.52 10.25
C PHE A 46 -10.27 -2.11 11.52
N ALA A 47 -9.85 -3.30 11.95
CA ALA A 47 -10.24 -3.87 13.24
C ALA A 47 -9.84 -2.93 14.39
N SER A 48 -8.63 -2.37 14.36
CA SER A 48 -8.10 -1.48 15.40
C SER A 48 -8.94 -0.20 15.58
N VAL A 49 -9.55 0.33 14.51
CA VAL A 49 -10.45 1.50 14.60
C VAL A 49 -11.61 1.22 15.57
N VAL A 50 -12.14 0.00 15.54
CA VAL A 50 -13.23 -0.43 16.43
C VAL A 50 -12.69 -0.87 17.79
N GLU A 51 -11.66 -1.72 17.81
CA GLU A 51 -11.11 -2.33 19.02
C GLU A 51 -10.50 -1.30 19.97
N LEU A 52 -9.88 -0.25 19.44
CA LEU A 52 -9.24 0.83 20.23
C LEU A 52 -10.18 2.01 20.50
N GLY A 53 -11.45 1.92 20.07
CA GLY A 53 -12.48 2.91 20.41
C GLY A 53 -12.26 4.29 19.78
N VAL A 54 -11.79 4.33 18.53
CA VAL A 54 -11.59 5.59 17.80
C VAL A 54 -12.93 6.32 17.65
N SER A 55 -12.92 7.66 17.77
CA SER A 55 -14.15 8.46 17.73
C SER A 55 -14.94 8.25 16.44
N THR A 56 -16.27 8.36 16.51
CA THR A 56 -17.16 8.21 15.34
C THR A 56 -16.77 9.14 14.20
N ALA A 57 -16.30 10.36 14.50
CA ALA A 57 -15.85 11.30 13.50
C ALA A 57 -14.64 10.77 12.71
N ARG A 58 -13.63 10.22 13.41
CA ARG A 58 -12.45 9.63 12.78
C ARG A 58 -12.81 8.34 12.04
N ALA A 59 -13.66 7.49 12.62
CA ALA A 59 -14.05 6.22 12.02
C ALA A 59 -14.84 6.40 10.70
N LEU A 60 -15.73 7.40 10.62
CA LEU A 60 -16.62 7.58 9.46
C LEU A 60 -16.09 8.57 8.42
N PHE A 61 -15.31 9.58 8.83
CA PHE A 61 -14.97 10.71 7.95
C PHE A 61 -13.48 10.91 7.71
N ALA A 62 -12.58 10.21 8.42
CA ALA A 62 -11.13 10.37 8.21
C ALA A 62 -10.56 9.44 7.13
N ILE A 63 -11.31 8.43 6.68
CA ILE A 63 -10.85 7.43 5.72
C ILE A 63 -10.23 8.10 4.49
N ASN A 64 -8.97 7.76 4.22
CA ASN A 64 -8.24 8.28 3.07
C ASN A 64 -7.24 7.22 2.57
N SER A 65 -7.05 7.18 1.24
CA SER A 65 -6.21 6.17 0.60
C SER A 65 -4.75 6.27 1.02
N ALA A 66 -4.21 7.47 1.24
CA ALA A 66 -2.81 7.64 1.61
C ALA A 66 -2.47 6.96 2.94
N ASN A 67 -3.34 7.08 3.96
CA ASN A 67 -3.15 6.38 5.22
C ASN A 67 -3.36 4.87 5.06
N ALA A 68 -4.48 4.44 4.48
CA ALA A 68 -4.82 3.02 4.36
C ALA A 68 -3.77 2.26 3.52
N GLU A 69 -3.57 2.69 2.29
CA GLU A 69 -2.65 2.04 1.34
C GLU A 69 -1.19 2.23 1.75
N GLY A 70 -0.87 3.37 2.37
CA GLY A 70 0.43 3.62 2.96
C GLY A 70 0.76 2.64 4.08
N TRP A 71 -0.22 2.36 4.95
CA TRP A 71 -0.08 1.36 6.02
C TRP A 71 0.10 -0.04 5.45
N GLY A 72 -0.71 -0.46 4.47
CA GLY A 72 -0.55 -1.74 3.78
C GLY A 72 0.87 -1.91 3.22
N LEU A 73 1.37 -0.93 2.45
CA LEU A 73 2.71 -1.01 1.87
C LEU A 73 3.84 -0.89 2.91
N TYR A 74 3.63 -0.13 3.99
CA TYR A 74 4.55 -0.05 5.12
C TYR A 74 4.66 -1.40 5.84
N THR A 75 3.54 -2.07 6.09
CA THR A 75 3.53 -3.39 6.73
C THR A 75 4.21 -4.46 5.88
N GLU A 76 4.01 -4.45 4.56
CA GLU A 76 4.78 -5.30 3.64
C GLU A 76 6.29 -5.09 3.84
N ALA A 77 6.74 -3.84 3.98
CA ALA A 77 8.14 -3.52 4.09
C ALA A 77 8.78 -4.01 5.39
N ILE A 78 8.10 -3.84 6.53
CA ILE A 78 8.61 -4.27 7.83
C ILE A 78 8.52 -5.79 8.00
N MET A 79 7.58 -6.45 7.32
CA MET A 79 7.43 -7.91 7.35
C MET A 79 8.32 -8.63 6.33
N LYS A 80 8.78 -7.93 5.27
CA LYS A 80 9.63 -8.50 4.22
C LYS A 80 10.79 -9.36 4.76
N PRO A 81 11.60 -8.94 5.76
CA PRO A 81 12.72 -9.76 6.24
C PRO A 81 12.32 -11.15 6.78
N TYR A 82 11.06 -11.33 7.16
CA TYR A 82 10.53 -12.59 7.70
C TYR A 82 9.90 -13.51 6.64
N MET A 83 9.83 -13.06 5.37
CA MET A 83 9.32 -13.86 4.25
C MET A 83 10.44 -14.75 3.67
N PRO A 84 10.09 -15.88 3.01
CA PRO A 84 11.05 -16.63 2.18
C PRO A 84 11.57 -15.75 1.04
N LEU A 85 12.73 -16.09 0.46
CA LEU A 85 13.42 -15.25 -0.53
C LEU A 85 12.52 -14.89 -1.73
N GLU A 86 11.70 -15.83 -2.19
CA GLU A 86 10.73 -15.62 -3.26
C GLU A 86 9.66 -14.60 -2.84
N GLY A 87 9.13 -14.70 -1.61
CA GLY A 87 8.21 -13.71 -1.06
C GLY A 87 8.84 -12.33 -0.90
N GLN A 88 10.14 -12.27 -0.55
CA GLN A 88 10.89 -11.01 -0.51
C GLN A 88 11.04 -10.39 -1.91
N LEU A 89 11.32 -11.21 -2.92
CA LEU A 89 11.40 -10.78 -4.31
C LEU A 89 10.07 -10.20 -4.78
N ILE A 90 8.96 -10.89 -4.53
CA ILE A 90 7.63 -10.39 -4.92
C ILE A 90 7.25 -9.13 -4.13
N SER A 91 7.58 -9.03 -2.84
CA SER A 91 7.38 -7.80 -2.06
C SER A 91 8.14 -6.61 -2.67
N LEU A 92 9.36 -6.83 -3.18
CA LEU A 92 10.12 -5.78 -3.87
C LEU A 92 9.51 -5.42 -5.23
N GLN A 93 9.05 -6.39 -6.02
CA GLN A 93 8.35 -6.13 -7.28
C GLN A 93 7.04 -5.36 -7.05
N MET A 94 6.26 -5.73 -6.03
CA MET A 94 5.04 -5.02 -5.66
C MET A 94 5.32 -3.59 -5.22
N ARG A 95 6.41 -3.36 -4.47
CA ARG A 95 6.86 -2.00 -4.13
C ARG A 95 7.33 -1.22 -5.35
N LEU A 96 7.98 -1.88 -6.32
CA LEU A 96 8.36 -1.27 -7.59
C LEU A 96 7.13 -0.79 -8.37
N LEU A 97 6.04 -1.57 -8.40
CA LEU A 97 4.76 -1.12 -8.97
C LEU A 97 4.23 0.13 -8.27
N ARG A 98 4.21 0.16 -6.93
CA ARG A 98 3.74 1.34 -6.19
C ARG A 98 4.64 2.56 -6.39
N THR A 99 5.94 2.34 -6.59
CA THR A 99 6.89 3.40 -6.97
C THR A 99 6.58 3.91 -8.39
N ALA A 100 6.30 3.02 -9.34
CA ALA A 100 5.91 3.40 -10.70
C ALA A 100 4.61 4.22 -10.72
N ARG A 101 3.59 3.77 -9.97
CA ARG A 101 2.33 4.51 -9.78
C ARG A 101 2.55 5.97 -9.36
N ALA A 102 3.54 6.23 -8.50
CA ALA A 102 3.79 7.56 -7.96
C ALA A 102 4.18 8.60 -9.02
N PHE A 103 4.79 8.19 -10.13
CA PHE A 103 5.15 9.10 -11.23
C PHE A 103 4.33 8.87 -12.51
N LEU A 104 3.87 7.63 -12.77
CA LEU A 104 3.08 7.32 -13.96
C LEU A 104 1.70 7.97 -13.92
N ASP A 105 1.00 7.92 -12.77
CA ASP A 105 -0.33 8.52 -12.62
C ASP A 105 -0.29 10.04 -12.89
N PRO A 106 0.48 10.86 -12.14
CA PRO A 106 0.56 12.29 -12.42
C PRO A 106 1.21 12.60 -13.78
N GLY A 107 2.13 11.77 -14.27
CA GLY A 107 2.74 11.92 -15.60
C GLY A 107 1.73 11.77 -16.73
N LEU A 108 0.82 10.79 -16.63
CA LEU A 108 -0.28 10.60 -17.59
C LEU A 108 -1.28 11.76 -17.51
N GLN A 109 -1.61 12.22 -16.30
CA GLN A 109 -2.56 13.31 -16.09
C GLN A 109 -2.04 14.67 -16.58
N SER A 110 -0.73 14.90 -16.45
CA SER A 110 -0.06 16.12 -16.94
C SER A 110 0.28 16.06 -18.44
N GLY A 111 0.25 14.86 -19.04
CA GLY A 111 0.69 14.63 -20.42
C GLY A 111 2.21 14.55 -20.59
N GLU A 112 2.97 14.52 -19.50
CA GLU A 112 4.43 14.31 -19.51
C GLU A 112 4.82 12.86 -19.84
N VAL A 113 3.92 11.91 -19.55
CA VAL A 113 4.07 10.48 -19.87
C VAL A 113 2.96 10.09 -20.85
N THR A 114 3.32 9.43 -21.94
CA THR A 114 2.33 8.90 -22.89
C THR A 114 1.79 7.56 -22.41
N ARG A 115 0.60 7.17 -22.91
CA ARG A 115 0.00 5.86 -22.62
C ARG A 115 0.96 4.72 -22.97
N GLU A 116 1.62 4.80 -24.12
CA GLU A 116 2.55 3.80 -24.63
C GLU A 116 3.78 3.68 -23.72
N GLU A 117 4.29 4.81 -23.23
CA GLU A 117 5.43 4.81 -22.32
C GLU A 117 5.07 4.22 -20.96
N ALA A 118 3.88 4.55 -20.43
CA ALA A 118 3.40 3.93 -19.19
C ALA A 118 3.25 2.40 -19.32
N LEU A 119 2.68 1.92 -20.43
CA LEU A 119 2.58 0.49 -20.72
C LEU A 119 3.97 -0.16 -20.82
N ARG A 120 4.92 0.49 -21.52
CA ARG A 120 6.29 0.00 -21.65
C ARG A 120 6.97 -0.14 -20.28
N ILE A 121 6.86 0.88 -19.42
CA ILE A 121 7.45 0.87 -18.08
C ILE A 121 6.87 -0.28 -17.25
N LEU A 122 5.53 -0.39 -17.19
CA LEU A 122 4.87 -1.44 -16.41
C LEU A 122 5.26 -2.85 -16.87
N GLN A 123 5.37 -3.08 -18.18
CA GLN A 123 5.71 -4.39 -18.72
C GLN A 123 7.20 -4.73 -18.66
N LYS A 124 8.06 -3.76 -18.97
CA LYS A 124 9.51 -4.02 -19.17
C LYS A 124 10.36 -3.74 -17.95
N GLU A 125 9.95 -2.80 -17.10
CA GLU A 125 10.72 -2.39 -15.93
C GLU A 125 10.10 -2.93 -14.64
N VAL A 126 8.77 -2.87 -14.52
CA VAL A 126 8.05 -3.41 -13.35
C VAL A 126 7.75 -4.91 -13.49
N VAL A 127 7.81 -5.44 -14.71
CA VAL A 127 7.64 -6.87 -15.04
C VAL A 127 6.21 -7.36 -14.76
N PHE A 128 5.22 -6.63 -15.26
CA PHE A 128 3.82 -7.05 -15.25
C PHE A 128 3.35 -7.52 -16.62
N SER A 129 2.34 -8.38 -16.64
CA SER A 129 1.66 -8.80 -17.86
C SER A 129 1.04 -7.62 -18.60
N GLU A 130 0.80 -7.79 -19.90
CA GLU A 130 0.10 -6.79 -20.72
C GLU A 130 -1.30 -6.50 -20.16
N ALA A 131 -2.02 -7.53 -19.69
CA ALA A 131 -3.34 -7.41 -19.09
C ALA A 131 -3.30 -6.46 -17.87
N MET A 132 -2.36 -6.70 -16.94
CA MET A 132 -2.23 -5.89 -15.74
C MET A 132 -1.76 -4.47 -16.07
N ALA A 133 -0.82 -4.32 -17.01
CA ALA A 133 -0.36 -3.01 -17.45
C ALA A 133 -1.50 -2.16 -18.05
N LEU A 134 -2.35 -2.76 -18.90
CA LEU A 134 -3.52 -2.10 -19.48
C LEU A 134 -4.53 -1.70 -18.41
N HIS A 135 -4.82 -2.61 -17.48
CA HIS A 135 -5.72 -2.34 -16.35
C HIS A 135 -5.22 -1.16 -15.50
N GLU A 136 -3.93 -1.17 -15.13
CA GLU A 136 -3.33 -0.09 -14.35
C GLU A 136 -3.40 1.25 -15.09
N VAL A 137 -3.02 1.29 -16.36
CA VAL A 137 -3.07 2.54 -17.14
C VAL A 137 -4.51 3.05 -17.31
N GLN A 138 -5.49 2.17 -17.51
CA GLN A 138 -6.91 2.54 -17.55
C GLN A 138 -7.36 3.15 -16.22
N ARG A 139 -6.96 2.54 -15.10
CA ARG A 139 -7.24 3.03 -13.75
C ARG A 139 -6.65 4.41 -13.52
N TYR A 140 -5.41 4.64 -13.96
CA TYR A 140 -4.73 5.94 -13.79
C TYR A 140 -5.39 7.05 -14.62
N ILE A 141 -5.80 6.75 -15.85
CA ILE A 141 -6.33 7.76 -16.78
C ILE A 141 -7.80 8.07 -16.50
N PHE A 142 -8.61 7.06 -16.21
CA PHE A 142 -10.07 7.18 -16.25
C PHE A 142 -10.76 6.82 -14.93
N ASP A 143 -10.50 5.64 -14.38
CA ASP A 143 -11.32 5.14 -13.26
C ASP A 143 -11.06 5.89 -11.95
N GLN A 144 -9.77 6.16 -11.65
CA GLN A 144 -9.34 6.70 -10.36
C GLN A 144 -8.08 7.58 -10.47
N PRO A 145 -8.13 8.70 -11.23
CA PRO A 145 -6.97 9.56 -11.43
C PRO A 145 -6.42 10.11 -10.10
N GLY A 146 -5.11 10.07 -9.92
CA GLY A 146 -4.40 10.53 -8.73
C GLY A 146 -4.41 9.57 -7.54
N GLN A 147 -5.30 8.56 -7.51
CA GLN A 147 -5.41 7.64 -6.38
C GLN A 147 -4.18 6.73 -6.26
N ALA A 148 -3.55 6.34 -7.38
CA ALA A 148 -2.47 5.36 -7.37
C ALA A 148 -1.20 5.88 -6.68
N THR A 149 -1.04 7.20 -6.59
CA THR A 149 0.05 7.86 -5.87
C THR A 149 0.00 7.64 -4.34
N SER A 150 -1.20 7.36 -3.81
CA SER A 150 -1.47 7.28 -2.38
C SER A 150 -0.63 6.22 -1.66
N TYR A 151 -0.43 5.07 -2.30
CA TYR A 151 0.35 3.94 -1.77
C TYR A 151 1.78 4.35 -1.40
N PHE A 152 2.55 4.83 -2.40
CA PHE A 152 3.96 5.12 -2.21
C PHE A 152 4.17 6.40 -1.40
N PHE A 153 3.31 7.41 -1.60
CA PHE A 153 3.32 8.59 -0.74
C PHE A 153 3.14 8.21 0.72
N GLY A 154 2.13 7.39 1.02
CA GLY A 154 1.81 6.99 2.38
C GLY A 154 2.90 6.15 3.02
N TYR A 155 3.42 5.17 2.27
CA TYR A 155 4.57 4.37 2.64
C TYR A 155 5.78 5.24 3.02
N CYS A 156 6.16 6.19 2.17
CA CYS A 156 7.30 7.07 2.42
C CYS A 156 7.11 7.87 3.71
N ARG A 157 5.93 8.46 3.92
CA ARG A 157 5.65 9.24 5.15
C ARG A 157 5.74 8.40 6.42
N LEU A 158 5.24 7.16 6.40
CA LEU A 158 5.32 6.25 7.56
C LEU A 158 6.75 5.74 7.80
N MET A 159 7.49 5.42 6.74
CA MET A 159 8.91 5.04 6.85
C MET A 159 9.76 6.19 7.41
N GLU A 160 9.56 7.41 6.93
CA GLU A 160 10.22 8.61 7.45
C GLU A 160 9.87 8.85 8.91
N LEU A 161 8.58 8.73 9.27
CA LEU A 161 8.12 8.92 10.65
C LEU A 161 8.77 7.90 11.59
N ARG A 162 8.79 6.63 11.19
CA ARG A 162 9.46 5.57 11.95
C ARG A 162 10.94 5.87 12.12
N ALA A 163 11.64 6.23 11.05
CA ALA A 163 13.07 6.52 11.10
C ALA A 163 13.38 7.72 12.02
N ASP A 164 12.52 8.74 12.03
CA ASP A 164 12.64 9.86 12.96
C ASP A 164 12.49 9.42 14.42
N VAL A 165 11.47 8.60 14.72
CA VAL A 165 11.22 8.08 16.06
C VAL A 165 12.34 7.14 16.53
N GLU A 166 12.79 6.21 15.68
CA GLU A 166 13.92 5.33 15.96
C GLU A 166 15.20 6.13 16.27
N ARG A 167 15.43 7.23 15.55
CA ARG A 167 16.57 8.12 15.80
C ARG A 167 16.46 8.90 17.11
N ILE A 168 15.25 9.25 17.53
CA ILE A 168 15.02 10.01 18.78
C ILE A 168 15.13 9.10 20.00
N LEU A 169 14.51 7.91 19.95
CA LEU A 169 14.45 6.98 21.07
C LEU A 169 15.68 6.06 21.15
N GLY A 170 16.37 5.82 20.04
CA GLY A 170 17.54 4.93 20.01
C GLY A 170 17.20 3.54 20.51
N ASP A 171 17.94 3.05 21.51
CA ASP A 171 17.76 1.73 22.10
C ASP A 171 16.42 1.59 22.86
N ASP A 172 15.78 2.70 23.24
CA ASP A 172 14.48 2.70 23.90
C ASP A 172 13.30 2.56 22.91
N PHE A 173 13.57 2.50 21.60
CA PHE A 173 12.51 2.34 20.60
C PHE A 173 11.82 0.98 20.71
N ASN A 174 10.53 1.02 21.04
CA ASN A 174 9.66 -0.16 21.00
C ASN A 174 8.73 -0.10 19.78
N ALA A 175 9.01 -0.95 18.78
CA ALA A 175 8.23 -1.02 17.54
C ALA A 175 6.75 -1.34 17.78
N ARG A 176 6.45 -2.19 18.77
CA ARG A 176 5.06 -2.56 19.10
C ARG A 176 4.29 -1.37 19.64
N GLU A 177 4.86 -0.65 20.62
CA GLU A 177 4.22 0.53 21.20
C GLU A 177 4.01 1.62 20.15
N PHE A 178 4.98 1.83 19.26
CA PHE A 178 4.86 2.76 18.15
C PHE A 178 3.72 2.38 17.18
N HIS A 179 3.59 1.09 16.82
CA HIS A 179 2.51 0.63 15.93
C HIS A 179 1.14 0.67 16.62
N ASP A 180 1.06 0.26 17.88
CA ASP A 180 -0.16 0.33 18.69
C ASP A 180 -0.64 1.79 18.80
N PHE A 181 0.27 2.74 19.00
CA PHE A 181 -0.05 4.18 19.01
C PHE A 181 -0.60 4.66 17.65
N ILE A 182 0.06 4.33 16.53
CA ILE A 182 -0.41 4.74 15.19
C ILE A 182 -1.80 4.18 14.91
N LEU A 183 -2.03 2.89 15.19
CA LEU A 183 -3.32 2.23 14.99
C LEU A 183 -4.41 2.86 15.86
N GLY A 184 -4.07 3.25 17.09
CA GLY A 184 -4.96 3.97 18.01
C GLY A 184 -5.40 5.35 17.53
N GLN A 185 -4.70 5.95 16.56
CA GLN A 185 -5.14 7.21 15.96
C GLN A 185 -6.25 7.02 14.91
N GLY A 186 -6.42 5.79 14.41
CA GLY A 186 -7.27 5.49 13.27
C GLY A 186 -6.67 5.99 11.95
N ILE A 187 -7.53 6.21 10.96
CA ILE A 187 -7.11 6.47 9.57
C ILE A 187 -6.94 7.98 9.35
N LEU A 188 -6.25 8.69 10.25
CA LEU A 188 -6.04 10.14 10.09
C LEU A 188 -5.14 10.46 8.88
N PRO A 189 -5.23 11.66 8.29
CA PRO A 189 -4.19 12.17 7.40
C PRO A 189 -2.80 12.01 8.02
N LEU A 190 -1.82 11.59 7.22
CA LEU A 190 -0.48 11.22 7.70
C LEU A 190 0.28 12.37 8.35
N SER A 191 -0.03 13.62 8.00
CA SER A 191 0.51 14.80 8.69
C SER A 191 0.02 14.87 10.14
N LEU A 192 -1.25 14.54 10.41
CA LEU A 192 -1.81 14.49 11.76
C LEU A 192 -1.31 13.27 12.53
N ILE A 193 -1.11 12.13 11.87
CA ILE A 193 -0.43 10.97 12.49
C ILE A 193 0.97 11.37 12.96
N ARG A 194 1.76 12.00 12.07
CA ARG A 194 3.09 12.51 12.43
C ARG A 194 3.03 13.50 13.59
N GLN A 195 2.08 14.44 13.56
CA GLN A 195 1.91 15.38 14.66
C GLN A 195 1.64 14.67 15.99
N ALA A 196 0.65 13.76 16.04
CA ALA A 196 0.31 13.00 17.24
C ALA A 196 1.51 12.18 17.76
N VAL A 197 2.29 11.55 16.87
CA VAL A 197 3.50 10.83 17.27
C VAL A 197 4.54 11.77 17.89
N MET A 198 4.78 12.92 17.28
CA MET A 198 5.80 13.85 17.78
C MET A 198 5.38 14.57 19.07
N GLU A 199 4.09 14.87 19.24
CA GLU A 199 3.58 15.66 20.36
C GLU A 199 3.09 14.81 21.53
N GLU A 200 2.61 13.59 21.29
CA GLU A 200 1.99 12.73 22.31
C GLU A 200 2.84 11.49 22.59
N PHE A 201 3.19 10.69 21.56
CA PHE A 201 3.95 9.44 21.76
C PHE A 201 5.38 9.67 22.26
N LEU A 202 6.08 10.69 21.73
CA LEU A 202 7.42 11.01 22.20
C LEU A 202 7.45 11.82 23.50
N ALA A 203 6.31 12.34 23.94
CA ALA A 203 6.19 13.13 25.17
C ALA A 203 5.78 12.29 26.39
N SER A 204 5.30 11.06 26.16
CA SER A 204 4.96 10.08 27.20
C SER A 204 6.18 9.32 27.71
#